data_AF-A0A1I3IU51-F1
#
_entry.id   AF-A0A1I3IU51-F1
#
_cell.length_a   1.000
_cell.length_b   1.000
_cell.length_c   1.000
_cell.angle_alpha   90.00
_cell.angle_beta   90.00
_cell.angle_gamma   90.00
#
_symmetry.space_group_name_H-M   'P 1'
#
loop_
_entity.id
_entity.type
_entity.pdbx_description
1 polymer ?
#
loop_
_entity_poly.entity_id
_entity_poly.type
_entity_poly.pdbx_seq_one_letter_code
_entity_poly.pdbx_strand_id
1 'polypeptide(L)'
;MSTFCAEHEISRKTFYVIRARTRTDGAATALEPRSRRPRSSPTKITDEVKEQALSVRAAMESSGLDHGPISVHDKMRAMGLDPVPSIASLARIFREAGVARLEPKKKPRSAWRRFVYPAPNACWQLDATEYVLTGDASA
;
A
#
# COMPACT_ATOMS: atom_id res chain seq x y z
N MET A 1 -43.87 -16.50 10.97
CA MET A 1 -42.46 -16.10 10.72
C MET A 1 -42.13 -16.00 9.23
N SER A 2 -42.71 -16.85 8.36
CA SER A 2 -42.66 -16.66 6.90
C SER A 2 -43.36 -15.37 6.46
N THR A 3 -44.48 -15.02 7.09
CA THR A 3 -45.26 -13.80 6.81
C THR A 3 -44.42 -12.52 7.00
N PHE A 4 -43.77 -12.36 8.16
CA PHE A 4 -42.85 -11.25 8.42
C PHE A 4 -41.74 -11.10 7.37
N CYS A 5 -41.13 -12.23 6.96
CA CYS A 5 -40.09 -12.21 5.93
C CYS A 5 -40.64 -11.74 4.56
N ALA A 6 -41.88 -12.12 4.22
CA ALA A 6 -42.53 -11.70 2.99
C ALA A 6 -42.96 -10.23 3.03
N GLU A 7 -43.53 -9.78 4.14
CA GLU A 7 -43.96 -8.38 4.35
C GLU A 7 -42.80 -7.38 4.31
N HIS A 8 -41.62 -7.79 4.79
CA HIS A 8 -40.42 -6.94 4.81
C HIS A 8 -39.44 -7.22 3.68
N GLU A 9 -39.79 -8.08 2.71
CA GLU A 9 -38.94 -8.43 1.55
C GLU A 9 -37.56 -8.99 1.95
N ILE A 10 -37.47 -9.67 3.09
CA ILE A 10 -36.22 -10.26 3.60
C ILE A 10 -36.22 -11.76 3.36
N SER A 11 -35.13 -12.30 2.82
CA SER A 11 -35.00 -13.76 2.72
C SER A 11 -35.03 -14.41 4.11
N ARG A 12 -35.69 -15.57 4.25
CA ARG A 12 -35.71 -16.34 5.51
C ARG A 12 -34.30 -16.61 6.05
N LYS A 13 -33.34 -16.86 5.14
CA LYS A 13 -31.92 -17.07 5.48
C LYS A 13 -31.32 -15.83 6.15
N THR A 14 -31.54 -14.65 5.58
CA THR A 14 -31.09 -13.37 6.14
C THR A 14 -31.70 -13.12 7.52
N PHE A 15 -33.00 -13.35 7.67
CA PHE A 15 -33.69 -13.20 8.96
C PHE A 15 -33.07 -14.07 10.06
N TYR A 16 -32.86 -15.37 9.80
CA TYR A 16 -32.26 -16.26 10.80
C TYR A 16 -30.80 -15.90 11.12
N VAL A 17 -30.04 -15.42 10.14
CA VAL A 17 -28.66 -14.92 10.36
C VAL A 17 -28.67 -13.68 11.26
N ILE A 18 -29.56 -12.71 11.01
CA ILE A 18 -29.68 -11.50 11.84
C ILE A 18 -30.14 -11.90 13.25
N ARG A 19 -31.18 -12.73 13.37
CA ARG A 19 -31.69 -13.20 14.68
C ARG A 19 -30.64 -13.92 15.51
N ALA A 20 -29.81 -14.76 14.88
CA ALA A 20 -28.69 -15.43 15.55
C ALA A 20 -27.66 -14.41 16.06
N ARG A 21 -27.33 -13.40 15.25
CA ARG A 21 -26.43 -12.30 15.65
C ARG A 21 -27.01 -11.43 16.76
N THR A 22 -28.30 -11.11 16.71
CA THR A 22 -28.97 -10.31 17.76
C THR A 22 -28.87 -10.98 19.12
N ARG A 23 -28.87 -12.32 19.18
CA ARG A 23 -28.71 -13.08 20.42
C ARG A 23 -27.28 -13.02 21.00
N THR A 24 -26.26 -12.93 20.15
CA THR A 24 -24.86 -12.91 20.58
C THR A 24 -24.31 -11.50 20.79
N ASP A 25 -24.67 -10.57 19.92
CA ASP A 25 -24.03 -9.25 19.79
C ASP A 25 -24.95 -8.08 20.20
N GLY A 26 -26.24 -8.36 20.45
CA GLY A 26 -27.26 -7.33 20.69
C GLY A 26 -27.90 -6.79 19.41
N ALA A 27 -29.05 -6.12 19.55
CA ALA A 27 -29.89 -5.72 18.41
C ALA A 27 -29.23 -4.67 17.49
N ALA A 28 -28.57 -3.66 18.06
CA ALA A 28 -27.91 -2.61 17.29
C ALA A 28 -26.71 -3.15 16.49
N THR A 29 -25.81 -3.87 17.15
CA THR A 29 -24.59 -4.41 16.53
C THR A 29 -24.86 -5.48 15.48
N ALA A 30 -25.98 -6.22 15.59
CA ALA A 30 -26.35 -7.24 14.61
C ALA A 30 -26.71 -6.68 13.22
N LEU A 31 -27.13 -5.41 13.16
CA LEU A 31 -27.50 -4.71 11.93
C LEU A 31 -26.32 -3.95 11.29
N GLU A 32 -25.26 -3.69 12.05
CA GLU A 32 -24.08 -3.00 11.53
C GLU A 32 -23.35 -3.83 10.45
N PRO A 33 -22.91 -3.20 9.35
CA PRO A 33 -22.11 -3.87 8.33
C PRO A 33 -20.83 -4.46 8.93
N ARG A 34 -20.75 -5.79 8.96
CA ARG A 34 -19.50 -6.49 9.31
C ARG A 34 -18.51 -6.46 8.16
N SER A 35 -17.24 -6.60 8.51
CA SER A 35 -16.17 -6.82 7.54
C SER A 35 -16.54 -7.95 6.58
N ARG A 36 -16.51 -7.64 5.28
CA ARG A 36 -16.68 -8.64 4.21
C ARG A 36 -15.35 -9.30 3.83
N ARG A 37 -14.26 -8.93 4.52
CA ARG A 37 -12.93 -9.47 4.24
C ARG A 37 -12.87 -10.96 4.63
N PRO A 38 -12.25 -11.83 3.80
CA PRO A 38 -11.95 -13.20 4.20
C PRO A 38 -11.19 -13.24 5.52
N ARG A 39 -11.52 -14.21 6.39
CA ARG A 39 -10.85 -14.39 7.69
C ARG A 39 -9.38 -14.78 7.55
N SER A 40 -9.05 -15.49 6.47
CA SER A 40 -7.68 -15.89 6.12
C SER A 40 -7.48 -15.75 4.61
N SER A 41 -6.22 -15.57 4.21
CA SER A 41 -5.79 -15.54 2.82
C SER A 41 -4.61 -16.51 2.68
N PRO A 42 -4.71 -17.55 1.82
CA PRO A 42 -3.62 -18.51 1.63
C PRO A 42 -2.32 -17.87 1.13
N THR A 43 -2.43 -16.75 0.42
CA THR A 43 -1.29 -15.98 -0.12
C THR A 43 -0.83 -14.87 0.82
N LYS A 44 -1.23 -14.91 2.10
CA LYS A 44 -0.77 -13.95 3.10
C LYS A 44 0.73 -14.15 3.33
N ILE A 45 1.50 -13.10 3.05
CA ILE A 45 2.93 -13.03 3.40
C ILE A 45 3.07 -13.19 4.91
N THR A 46 3.87 -14.18 5.32
CA THR A 46 4.12 -14.48 6.73
C THR A 46 5.01 -13.42 7.37
N ASP A 47 5.03 -13.37 8.70
CA ASP A 47 5.80 -12.33 9.40
C ASP A 47 7.31 -12.58 9.27
N GLU A 48 7.74 -13.84 9.14
CA GLU A 48 9.13 -14.23 8.89
C GLU A 48 9.64 -13.67 7.55
N VAL A 49 8.84 -13.75 6.48
CA VAL A 49 9.21 -13.20 5.16
C VAL A 49 9.32 -11.68 5.21
N LYS A 50 8.48 -10.99 6.01
CA LYS A 50 8.59 -9.54 6.20
C LYS A 50 9.87 -9.18 6.94
N GLU A 51 10.19 -9.89 8.01
CA GLU A 51 11.40 -9.66 8.79
C GLU A 51 12.66 -9.90 7.93
N GLN A 52 12.65 -10.94 7.11
CA GLN A 52 13.73 -11.22 6.17
C GLN A 52 13.89 -10.09 5.14
N ALA A 53 12.80 -9.57 4.59
CA ALA A 53 12.84 -8.44 3.66
C ALA A 53 13.40 -7.16 4.32
N LEU A 54 13.05 -6.91 5.59
CA LEU A 54 13.57 -5.77 6.36
C LEU A 54 15.06 -5.93 6.65
N SER A 55 15.51 -7.14 6.98
CA SER A 55 16.92 -7.46 7.21
C SER A 55 17.75 -7.25 5.94
N VAL A 56 17.29 -7.73 4.79
CA VAL A 56 17.97 -7.50 3.49
C VAL A 56 18.05 -6.01 3.18
N ARG A 57 16.96 -5.25 3.37
CA ARG A 57 16.96 -3.79 3.20
C ARG A 57 18.00 -3.12 4.10
N ALA A 58 18.02 -3.46 5.39
CA ALA A 58 18.94 -2.87 6.36
C ALA A 58 20.42 -3.17 6.01
N ALA A 59 20.72 -4.39 5.54
CA ALA A 59 22.06 -4.76 5.08
C ALA A 59 22.49 -4.02 3.81
N MET A 60 21.57 -3.75 2.88
CA MET A 60 21.85 -2.93 1.70
C MET A 60 22.09 -1.46 2.09
N GLU A 61 21.27 -0.93 3.00
CA GLU A 61 21.41 0.42 3.55
C GLU A 61 22.76 0.61 4.26
N SER A 62 23.18 -0.33 5.11
CA SER A 62 24.47 -0.27 5.79
C SER A 62 25.67 -0.41 4.84
N SER A 63 25.47 -1.04 3.68
CA SER A 63 26.48 -1.17 2.63
C SER A 63 26.51 0.02 1.66
N GLY A 64 25.66 1.03 1.87
CA GLY A 64 25.55 2.19 0.96
C GLY A 64 24.94 1.87 -0.40
N LEU A 65 24.27 0.73 -0.56
CA LEU A 65 23.60 0.34 -1.80
C LEU A 65 22.19 0.93 -1.88
N ASP A 66 21.64 0.99 -3.10
CA ASP A 66 20.22 1.27 -3.27
C ASP A 66 19.38 0.18 -2.60
N HIS A 67 18.51 0.59 -1.68
CA HIS A 67 17.72 -0.26 -0.80
C HIS A 67 16.22 -0.04 -1.02
N GLY A 68 15.84 0.41 -2.22
CA GLY A 68 14.46 0.49 -2.66
C GLY A 68 13.80 -0.89 -2.85
N PRO A 69 12.45 -0.96 -2.97
CA PRO A 69 11.72 -2.21 -3.14
C PRO A 69 12.14 -3.05 -4.35
N ILE A 70 12.60 -2.43 -5.43
CA ILE A 70 13.08 -3.11 -6.64
C ILE A 70 14.42 -3.80 -6.32
N SER A 71 15.37 -3.04 -5.79
CA SER A 71 16.71 -3.52 -5.47
C SER A 71 16.70 -4.60 -4.39
N VAL A 72 15.83 -4.49 -3.39
CA VAL A 72 15.62 -5.54 -2.38
C VAL A 72 15.00 -6.79 -3.00
N HIS A 73 13.99 -6.65 -3.87
CA HIS A 73 13.40 -7.80 -4.57
C HIS A 73 14.46 -8.60 -5.33
N ASP A 74 15.28 -7.91 -6.12
CA ASP A 74 16.32 -8.54 -6.93
C ASP A 74 17.40 -9.17 -6.05
N LYS A 75 17.76 -8.51 -4.93
CA LYS A 75 18.70 -9.06 -3.95
C LYS A 75 18.15 -10.33 -3.28
N MET A 76 16.89 -10.31 -2.83
CA MET A 76 16.25 -11.49 -2.23
C MET A 76 16.19 -12.66 -3.21
N ARG A 77 15.88 -12.38 -4.48
CA ARG A 77 15.88 -13.39 -5.55
C ARG A 77 17.28 -13.94 -5.81
N ALA A 78 18.30 -13.09 -5.86
CA ALA A 78 19.70 -13.49 -6.05
C ALA A 78 20.24 -14.32 -4.87
N MET A 79 19.71 -14.10 -3.66
CA MET A 79 20.01 -14.91 -2.46
C MET A 79 19.26 -16.25 -2.42
N GLY A 80 18.38 -16.53 -3.40
CA GLY A 80 17.61 -17.77 -3.45
C GLY A 80 16.52 -17.88 -2.38
N LEU A 81 16.05 -16.75 -1.86
CA LEU A 81 14.98 -16.74 -0.85
C LEU A 81 13.64 -17.10 -1.48
N ASP A 82 12.84 -17.93 -0.82
CA ASP A 82 11.50 -18.31 -1.28
C ASP A 82 10.53 -18.37 -0.07
N PRO A 83 9.39 -17.65 -0.11
CA PRO A 83 8.90 -16.81 -1.20
C PRO A 83 9.55 -15.42 -1.25
N VAL A 84 9.82 -14.90 -2.46
CA VAL A 84 10.14 -13.49 -2.68
C VAL A 84 8.85 -12.68 -2.82
N PRO A 85 8.55 -11.72 -1.93
CA PRO A 85 7.39 -10.86 -2.08
C PRO A 85 7.50 -9.97 -3.32
N SER A 86 6.38 -9.66 -3.96
CA SER A 86 6.37 -8.70 -5.07
C SER A 86 6.88 -7.32 -4.64
N ILE A 87 7.43 -6.55 -5.59
CA ILE A 87 7.94 -5.19 -5.38
C ILE A 87 6.89 -4.30 -4.67
N ALA A 88 5.61 -4.40 -5.07
CA ALA A 88 4.51 -3.67 -4.43
C ALA A 88 4.27 -4.11 -2.97
N SER A 89 4.45 -5.39 -2.67
CA SER A 89 4.33 -5.90 -1.31
C SER A 89 5.49 -5.42 -0.44
N LEU A 90 6.72 -5.44 -0.95
CA LEU A 90 7.90 -4.89 -0.27
C LEU A 90 7.72 -3.39 0.02
N ALA A 91 7.26 -2.61 -0.96
CA ALA A 91 6.97 -1.19 -0.77
C ALA A 91 5.96 -0.95 0.35
N ARG A 92 4.91 -1.79 0.42
CA ARG A 92 3.92 -1.72 1.50
C ARG A 92 4.51 -2.14 2.85
N ILE A 93 5.29 -3.22 2.91
CA ILE A 93 5.98 -3.68 4.12
C ILE A 93 6.90 -2.58 4.66
N PHE A 94 7.71 -1.96 3.79
CA PHE A 94 8.64 -0.91 4.21
C PHE A 94 7.94 0.35 4.69
N ARG A 95 6.79 0.69 4.10
CA ARG A 95 5.95 1.78 4.57
C ARG A 95 5.27 1.45 5.91
N GLU A 96 4.73 0.24 6.07
CA GLU A 96 4.13 -0.23 7.32
C GLU A 96 5.17 -0.28 8.45
N ALA A 97 6.41 -0.66 8.16
CA ALA A 97 7.52 -0.70 9.11
C ALA A 97 8.21 0.67 9.33
N GLY A 98 7.83 1.72 8.60
CA GLY A 98 8.40 3.07 8.75
C GLY A 98 9.83 3.24 8.21
N VAL A 99 10.38 2.25 7.51
CA VAL A 99 11.75 2.30 6.94
C VAL A 99 11.79 2.89 5.53
N ALA A 100 10.65 3.00 4.85
CA ALA A 100 10.55 3.79 3.62
C ALA A 100 10.43 5.29 3.98
N ARG A 101 11.43 6.09 3.61
CA ARG A 101 11.39 7.54 3.82
C ARG A 101 10.18 8.15 3.10
N LEU A 102 9.24 8.69 3.86
CA LEU A 102 8.24 9.59 3.32
C LEU A 102 8.95 10.87 2.91
N GLU A 103 8.74 11.30 1.67
CA GLU A 103 9.30 12.55 1.16
C GLU A 103 8.18 13.56 0.94
N PRO A 104 7.63 14.14 2.02
CA PRO A 104 6.46 15.01 1.96
C PRO A 104 6.74 16.32 1.22
N LYS A 105 8.02 16.68 1.05
CA LYS A 105 8.45 17.83 0.23
C LYS A 105 8.20 17.61 -1.26
N LYS A 106 8.06 16.36 -1.74
CA LYS A 106 7.75 16.10 -3.14
C LYS A 106 6.34 16.62 -3.45
N LYS A 107 6.27 17.58 -4.36
CA LYS A 107 5.01 18.18 -4.82
C LYS A 107 4.09 17.08 -5.35
N PRO A 108 2.82 16.99 -4.88
CA PRO A 108 1.92 15.95 -5.33
C PRO A 108 1.64 16.10 -6.83
N ARG A 109 1.46 14.97 -7.53
CA ARG A 109 1.15 14.97 -8.97
C ARG A 109 -0.09 15.79 -9.33
N SER A 110 -1.06 15.88 -8.42
CA SER A 110 -2.28 16.69 -8.60
C SER A 110 -1.99 18.19 -8.72
N ALA A 111 -0.85 18.66 -8.21
CA ALA A 111 -0.44 20.05 -8.32
C ALA A 111 0.29 20.35 -9.65
N TRP A 112 0.45 19.35 -10.53
CA TRP A 112 0.98 19.56 -11.87
C TRP A 112 -0.12 20.06 -12.80
N ARG A 113 0.17 21.11 -13.56
CA ARG A 113 -0.70 21.59 -14.64
C ARG A 113 -0.11 21.13 -15.96
N ARG A 114 -0.96 20.69 -16.88
CA ARG A 114 -0.52 20.35 -18.24
C ARG A 114 -0.20 21.65 -18.98
N PHE A 115 0.96 21.69 -19.63
CA PHE A 115 1.29 22.71 -20.61
C PHE A 115 0.53 22.38 -21.90
N VAL A 116 -0.57 23.09 -22.15
CA VAL A 116 -1.40 22.92 -23.36
C VAL A 116 -1.43 24.26 -24.07
N TYR A 117 -1.06 24.27 -25.34
CA TYR A 117 -1.04 25.46 -26.19
C TYR A 117 -1.73 25.18 -27.52
N PRO A 118 -2.28 26.20 -28.21
CA PRO A 118 -3.13 25.99 -29.40
C PRO A 118 -2.42 25.36 -30.61
N ALA A 119 -1.08 25.43 -30.67
CA ALA A 119 -0.29 24.92 -31.78
C ALA A 119 1.11 24.48 -31.34
N PRO A 120 1.80 23.60 -32.11
CA PRO A 120 3.22 23.35 -31.95
C PRO A 120 4.03 24.66 -32.00
N ASN A 121 5.11 24.75 -31.23
CA ASN A 121 5.97 25.94 -31.09
C ASN A 121 5.31 27.21 -30.52
N ALA A 122 4.05 27.15 -30.06
CA ALA A 122 3.40 28.29 -29.40
C ALA A 122 3.83 28.48 -27.93
N CYS A 123 4.68 27.61 -27.39
CA CYS A 123 5.35 27.76 -26.12
C CYS A 123 6.74 27.12 -26.16
N TRP A 124 7.73 27.83 -25.63
CA TRP A 124 9.09 27.38 -25.48
C TRP A 124 9.38 27.29 -23.99
N GLN A 125 9.73 26.11 -23.50
CA GLN A 125 10.13 25.91 -22.12
C GLN A 125 11.65 25.97 -22.03
N LEU A 126 12.15 26.63 -20.98
CA LEU A 126 13.53 26.55 -20.59
C LEU A 126 13.58 25.75 -19.29
N ASP A 127 14.51 24.80 -19.23
CA ASP A 127 14.87 24.10 -18.01
C ASP A 127 16.36 24.30 -17.77
N ALA A 128 16.73 24.49 -16.51
CA ALA A 128 18.10 24.74 -16.11
C ALA A 128 18.42 23.88 -14.89
N THR A 129 19.56 23.18 -14.95
CA THR A 129 20.07 22.39 -13.83
C THR A 129 21.29 23.09 -13.28
N GLU A 130 21.24 23.45 -12.00
CA GLU A 130 22.40 23.99 -11.30
C GLU A 130 23.42 22.86 -11.05
N TYR A 131 24.69 23.16 -11.31
CA TYR A 131 25.81 22.28 -11.01
C TYR A 131 26.90 23.08 -10.30
N VAL A 132 27.33 22.61 -9.14
CA VAL A 132 28.40 23.23 -8.37
C VAL A 132 29.73 22.66 -8.82
N LEU A 133 30.61 23.51 -9.39
CA LEU A 133 31.87 23.10 -10.00
C LEU A 133 33.01 22.91 -9.00
N THR A 134 32.97 23.60 -7.86
CA THR A 134 33.91 23.44 -6.73
C THR A 134 33.15 23.64 -5.42
N GLY A 135 33.38 22.75 -4.46
CA GLY A 135 32.66 22.73 -3.20
C GLY A 135 33.38 23.52 -2.12
N ASP A 136 33.20 24.83 -2.09
CA ASP A 136 33.39 25.57 -0.84
C ASP A 136 32.07 25.51 -0.07
N ALA A 137 31.94 24.46 0.75
CA ALA A 137 30.81 24.32 1.65
C ALA A 137 30.84 25.45 2.69
N SER A 138 30.03 26.48 2.48
CA SER A 138 29.66 27.44 3.51
C SER A 138 28.14 27.55 3.53
N ALA A 139 27.58 26.94 4.59
CA ALA A 139 26.23 26.97 5.16
C ALA A 139 25.07 27.63 4.39
#